data_AF-R4WL18-F1
#
_entry.id   AF-R4WL18-F1
#
_cell.length_a   1.000
_cell.length_b   1.000
_cell.length_c   1.000
_cell.angle_alpha   90.00
_cell.angle_beta   90.00
_cell.angle_gamma   90.00
#
_symmetry.space_group_name_H-M   'P 1'
#
loop_
_entity.id
_entity.type
_entity.pdbx_description
1 polymer ?
#
loop_
_entity_poly.entity_id
_entity_poly.type
_entity_poly.pdbx_seq_one_letter_code
_entity_poly.pdbx_strand_id
1 'polypeptide(L)'
;MKGFIVLLLLGFLDQSLQGDVYCRDENNNPVDWYVLYKFPRLKTNSNPFLKKGNGYMFITSESLNDGWQISKNTIDGNSSILAKTLPYLNHAQPKQVLWFTYNDQGKGFCFTCGHTKGMVAGDKSGGIWLIHSIPRLIDHNYPGTGYRNAQSALCISLSQQELNSVGDLLIYNTPKFQRWNIAKELESLYPNIMAAFKKMKPTSPWTLTKSITTLNGNKIQAFAKAGSFHKDLYEWVASDLKTDLLVETWINELFPLPSSCKLNYR
;
A
#
# COMPACT_ATOMS: atom_id res chain seq x y z
N MET A 1 58.26 30.50 13.93
CA MET A 1 57.27 29.52 13.46
C MET A 1 55.89 30.13 13.61
N LYS A 2 55.18 30.40 12.51
CA LYS A 2 53.82 30.96 12.55
C LYS A 2 52.83 29.78 12.56
N GLY A 3 52.12 29.60 13.67
CA GLY A 3 51.08 28.59 13.78
C GLY A 3 49.80 29.07 13.11
N PHE A 4 49.22 28.23 12.24
CA PHE A 4 47.89 28.42 11.70
C PHE A 4 46.88 27.68 12.59
N ILE A 5 45.88 28.40 13.08
CA ILE A 5 44.70 27.83 13.73
C ILE A 5 43.67 27.56 12.63
N VAL A 6 43.33 26.29 12.42
CA VAL A 6 42.23 25.90 11.54
C VAL A 6 40.95 25.85 12.38
N LEU A 7 40.05 26.81 12.14
CA LEU A 7 38.71 26.80 12.73
C LEU A 7 37.80 25.92 11.87
N LEU A 8 37.48 24.72 12.36
CA LEU A 8 36.44 23.87 11.78
C LEU A 8 35.06 24.38 12.23
N LEU A 9 34.45 25.20 11.39
CA LEU A 9 33.03 25.55 11.51
C LEU A 9 32.19 24.34 11.09
N LEU A 10 31.82 23.51 12.06
CA LEU A 10 30.75 22.52 11.91
C LEU A 10 29.43 23.29 11.75
N GLY A 11 29.05 23.56 10.51
CA GLY A 11 27.72 24.03 10.19
C GLY A 11 26.72 22.96 10.60
N PHE A 12 25.94 23.23 11.65
CA PHE A 12 24.71 22.51 11.90
C PHE A 12 23.78 22.83 10.73
N LEU A 13 23.69 21.91 9.76
CA LEU A 13 22.58 21.88 8.83
C LEU A 13 21.34 21.72 9.69
N ASP A 14 20.55 22.78 9.74
CA ASP A 14 19.18 22.75 10.26
C ASP A 14 18.48 21.64 9.46
N GLN A 15 18.37 20.45 10.04
CA GLN A 15 17.57 19.38 9.47
C GLN A 15 16.13 19.86 9.59
N SER A 16 15.66 20.61 8.59
CA SER A 16 14.24 20.83 8.40
C SER A 16 13.61 19.44 8.48
N LEU A 17 12.83 19.20 9.53
CA LEU A 17 12.15 17.93 9.80
C LEU A 17 11.39 17.55 8.52
N GLN A 18 11.99 16.65 7.75
CA GLN A 18 11.40 16.07 6.56
C GLN A 18 10.47 14.96 7.04
N GLY A 19 9.33 14.79 6.36
CA GLY A 19 8.40 13.73 6.73
C GLY A 19 9.06 12.39 6.44
N ASP A 20 9.38 11.62 7.48
CA ASP A 20 10.03 10.31 7.33
C ASP A 20 9.02 9.23 6.91
N VAL A 21 8.61 9.28 5.63
CA VAL A 21 7.53 8.46 5.03
C VAL A 21 8.12 7.41 4.09
N TYR A 22 8.42 6.23 4.63
CA TYR A 22 8.90 5.08 3.88
C TYR A 22 8.24 3.80 4.35
N CYS A 23 8.20 2.80 3.47
CA CYS A 23 7.97 1.43 3.91
C CYS A 23 9.10 1.04 4.86
N ARG A 24 8.79 0.31 5.93
CA ARG A 24 9.79 -0.10 6.92
C ARG A 24 9.82 -1.60 7.09
N ASP A 25 10.99 -2.12 7.45
CA ASP A 25 11.16 -3.52 7.85
C ASP A 25 10.81 -3.75 9.35
N GLU A 26 11.00 -5.00 9.80
CA GLU A 26 10.83 -5.40 11.20
C GLU A 26 11.84 -4.76 12.17
N ASN A 27 12.87 -4.07 11.70
CA ASN A 27 13.85 -3.35 12.51
C ASN A 27 13.67 -1.83 12.42
N ASN A 28 12.58 -1.36 11.79
CA ASN A 28 12.26 0.05 11.56
C ASN A 28 13.20 0.77 10.56
N ASN A 29 13.97 0.02 9.77
CA ASN A 29 14.77 0.58 8.68
C ASN A 29 13.89 0.85 7.47
N PRO A 30 14.13 1.94 6.71
CA PRO A 30 13.44 2.17 5.44
C PRO A 30 13.79 1.07 4.43
N VAL A 31 12.80 0.63 3.67
CA VAL A 31 12.94 -0.36 2.59
C VAL A 31 12.22 0.12 1.33
N ASP A 32 12.64 -0.39 0.17
CA ASP A 32 12.07 -0.01 -1.12
C ASP A 32 10.64 -0.51 -1.27
N TRP A 33 10.38 -1.73 -0.80
CA TRP A 33 9.06 -2.34 -0.74
C TRP A 33 9.06 -3.51 0.26
N TYR A 34 7.87 -3.93 0.68
CA TYR A 34 7.67 -5.22 1.33
C TYR A 34 6.34 -5.85 0.95
N VAL A 35 6.29 -7.18 1.00
CA VAL A 35 5.05 -7.96 0.97
C VAL A 35 4.83 -8.57 2.34
N LEU A 36 3.61 -8.48 2.84
CA LEU A 36 3.17 -9.07 4.09
C LEU A 36 2.01 -10.04 3.82
N TYR A 37 2.07 -11.20 4.46
CA TYR A 37 0.99 -12.17 4.51
C TYR A 37 0.67 -12.54 5.96
N LYS A 38 -0.51 -12.13 6.43
CA LYS A 38 -1.04 -12.53 7.74
C LYS A 38 -1.77 -13.85 7.62
N PHE A 39 -1.37 -14.82 8.44
CA PHE A 39 -1.99 -16.15 8.46
C PHE A 39 -3.43 -16.12 8.97
N PRO A 40 -4.34 -16.96 8.44
CA PRO A 40 -5.69 -17.11 9.02
C PRO A 40 -5.61 -17.65 10.45
N ARG A 41 -6.72 -17.59 11.18
CA ARG A 41 -6.78 -18.17 12.52
C ARG A 41 -6.73 -19.71 12.46
N LEU A 42 -5.62 -20.30 12.91
CA LEU A 42 -5.38 -21.74 12.91
C LEU A 42 -5.61 -22.33 14.32
N LYS A 43 -6.87 -22.63 14.66
CA LYS A 43 -7.29 -22.98 16.04
C LYS A 43 -6.49 -24.10 16.72
N THR A 44 -5.98 -25.06 15.95
CA THR A 44 -5.25 -26.24 16.43
C THR A 44 -3.73 -26.08 16.37
N ASN A 45 -3.21 -24.93 15.94
CA ASN A 45 -1.79 -24.70 15.82
C ASN A 45 -1.13 -24.48 17.20
N SER A 46 0.10 -24.97 17.37
CA SER A 46 0.89 -24.82 18.60
C SER A 46 1.44 -23.40 18.78
N ASN A 47 1.69 -22.67 17.70
CA ASN A 47 2.10 -21.27 17.76
C ASN A 47 0.91 -20.39 18.22
N PRO A 48 1.05 -19.65 19.33
CA PRO A 48 -0.05 -18.86 19.91
C PRO A 48 -0.54 -17.75 18.98
N PHE A 49 0.33 -17.17 18.15
CA PHE A 49 -0.03 -16.10 17.22
C PHE A 49 -0.84 -16.64 16.04
N LEU A 50 -0.46 -17.80 15.51
CA LEU A 50 -1.23 -18.50 14.47
C LEU A 50 -2.59 -18.97 15.02
N LYS A 51 -2.61 -19.46 16.27
CA LYS A 51 -3.85 -19.86 16.96
C LYS A 51 -4.84 -18.72 17.17
N LYS A 52 -4.33 -17.51 17.43
CA LYS A 52 -5.13 -16.29 17.56
C LYS A 52 -5.45 -15.64 16.21
N GLY A 53 -4.66 -15.92 15.17
CA GLY A 53 -4.81 -15.34 13.84
C GLY A 53 -4.17 -13.95 13.71
N ASN A 54 -3.16 -13.65 14.53
CA ASN A 54 -2.41 -12.39 14.47
C ASN A 54 -0.91 -12.58 14.15
N GLY A 55 -0.48 -13.83 13.87
CA GLY A 55 0.84 -14.08 13.28
C GLY A 55 0.87 -13.76 11.78
N TYR A 56 2.03 -13.35 11.28
CA TYR A 56 2.24 -13.03 9.88
C TYR A 56 3.67 -13.37 9.43
N MET A 57 3.85 -13.43 8.12
CA MET A 57 5.16 -13.53 7.48
C MET A 57 5.33 -12.38 6.48
N PHE A 58 6.57 -12.10 6.12
CA PHE A 58 6.90 -10.99 5.23
C PHE A 58 8.15 -11.31 4.41
N ILE A 59 8.33 -10.52 3.35
CA ILE A 59 9.57 -10.41 2.57
C ILE A 59 9.75 -8.94 2.23
N THR A 60 10.98 -8.42 2.32
CA THR A 60 11.31 -7.03 1.99
C THR A 60 12.25 -6.97 0.80
N SER A 61 12.47 -5.77 0.25
CA SER A 61 13.52 -5.53 -0.74
C SER A 61 14.90 -6.00 -0.28
N GLU A 62 15.17 -5.91 1.02
CA GLU A 62 16.46 -6.27 1.62
C GLU A 62 16.58 -7.76 1.94
N SER A 63 15.46 -8.45 2.10
CA SER A 63 15.43 -9.88 2.49
C SER A 63 15.01 -10.81 1.37
N LEU A 64 15.02 -10.36 0.11
CA LEU A 64 14.58 -11.15 -1.03
C LEU A 64 15.30 -12.50 -1.14
N ASN A 65 16.61 -12.52 -0.87
CA ASN A 65 17.43 -13.73 -0.93
C ASN A 65 17.16 -14.70 0.24
N ASP A 66 16.65 -14.20 1.37
CA ASP A 66 16.30 -15.02 2.53
C ASP A 66 14.89 -15.65 2.38
N GLY A 67 14.10 -15.16 1.43
CA GLY A 67 12.73 -15.59 1.21
C GLY A 67 11.75 -15.13 2.29
N TRP A 68 10.63 -15.86 2.43
CA TRP A 68 9.59 -15.54 3.41
C TRP A 68 10.07 -15.76 4.84
N GLN A 69 9.93 -14.73 5.67
CA GLN A 69 10.28 -14.78 7.09
C GLN A 69 9.02 -14.70 7.96
N ILE A 70 8.88 -15.61 8.91
CA ILE A 70 7.81 -15.55 9.91
C ILE A 70 8.19 -14.50 10.97
N SER A 71 7.33 -13.50 11.16
CA SER A 71 7.55 -12.46 12.16
C SER A 71 7.44 -13.01 13.59
N LYS A 72 8.29 -12.48 14.47
CA LYS A 72 8.21 -12.67 15.92
C LYS A 72 7.23 -11.70 16.58
N ASN A 73 6.81 -10.65 15.86
CA ASN A 73 5.80 -9.70 16.29
C ASN A 73 4.40 -10.17 15.86
N THR A 74 3.37 -9.60 16.46
CA THR A 74 1.99 -9.81 16.02
C THR A 74 1.54 -8.64 15.16
N ILE A 75 0.64 -8.89 14.20
CA ILE A 75 0.18 -7.87 13.24
C ILE A 75 -0.58 -6.69 13.90
N ASP A 76 -1.12 -6.94 15.09
CA ASP A 76 -1.84 -6.00 15.94
C ASP A 76 -0.94 -5.29 16.96
N GLY A 77 0.36 -5.62 17.00
CA GLY A 77 1.33 -5.00 17.89
C GLY A 77 1.93 -3.70 17.34
N ASN A 78 2.32 -2.80 18.25
CA ASN A 78 3.00 -1.53 17.92
C ASN A 78 4.40 -1.73 17.29
N SER A 79 4.97 -2.93 17.43
CA SER A 79 6.24 -3.32 16.82
C SER A 79 6.06 -4.01 15.45
N SER A 80 4.83 -4.15 14.96
CA SER A 80 4.58 -4.77 13.65
C SER A 80 5.12 -3.91 12.51
N ILE A 81 5.42 -4.56 11.37
CA ILE A 81 5.84 -3.86 10.15
C ILE A 81 4.84 -2.79 9.71
N LEU A 82 3.53 -3.01 9.90
CA LEU A 82 2.48 -2.03 9.60
C LEU A 82 2.55 -0.83 10.55
N ALA A 83 2.68 -1.07 11.85
CA ALA A 83 2.77 -0.01 12.85
C ALA A 83 4.03 0.86 12.65
N LYS A 84 5.16 0.23 12.29
CA LYS A 84 6.42 0.92 11.94
C LYS A 84 6.32 1.73 10.66
N THR A 85 5.62 1.21 9.66
CA THR A 85 5.40 1.90 8.37
C THR A 85 4.46 3.10 8.50
N LEU A 86 3.53 3.09 9.44
CA LEU A 86 2.46 4.08 9.55
C LEU A 86 2.52 4.92 10.85
N PRO A 87 3.68 5.46 11.26
CA PRO A 87 3.82 6.16 12.54
C PRO A 87 2.98 7.44 12.57
N TYR A 88 2.79 8.06 11.40
CA TYR A 88 1.94 9.23 11.20
C TYR A 88 0.43 8.92 11.28
N LEU A 89 -0.02 7.73 11.66
CA LEU A 89 -1.43 7.53 12.05
C LEU A 89 -1.68 7.72 13.56
N ASN A 90 -0.60 7.76 14.36
CA ASN A 90 -0.64 7.72 15.82
C ASN A 90 -0.46 9.07 16.52
N HIS A 91 0.10 10.07 15.86
CA HIS A 91 0.50 11.33 16.49
C HIS A 91 -0.42 12.51 16.10
N ALA A 92 -0.50 13.55 16.94
CA ALA A 92 -1.05 14.83 16.51
C ALA A 92 -0.13 15.38 15.41
N GLN A 93 -0.66 15.49 14.19
CA GLN A 93 0.15 15.49 12.97
C GLN A 93 1.02 16.76 12.82
N PRO A 94 2.30 16.64 12.47
CA PRO A 94 3.04 17.75 11.90
C PRO A 94 2.41 18.16 10.56
N LYS A 95 2.44 19.47 10.23
CA LYS A 95 1.95 20.04 8.96
C LYS A 95 2.72 19.56 7.70
N GLN A 96 3.47 18.45 7.81
CA GLN A 96 4.52 18.05 6.89
C GLN A 96 4.25 16.72 6.16
N VAL A 97 3.16 16.01 6.50
CA VAL A 97 2.77 14.76 5.82
C VAL A 97 1.32 14.82 5.39
N LEU A 98 1.06 14.54 4.12
CA LEU A 98 -0.28 14.34 3.57
C LEU A 98 -0.55 12.84 3.53
N TRP A 99 -1.71 12.40 4.00
CA TRP A 99 -2.07 10.98 3.94
C TRP A 99 -3.56 10.77 3.79
N PHE A 100 -3.90 9.64 3.18
CA PHE A 100 -5.26 9.18 2.97
C PHE A 100 -5.34 7.68 3.24
N THR A 101 -6.35 7.27 3.98
CA THR A 101 -6.74 5.86 4.12
C THR A 101 -8.00 5.63 3.29
N TYR A 102 -8.02 4.54 2.52
CA TYR A 102 -9.19 4.13 1.76
C TYR A 102 -9.55 2.69 2.08
N ASN A 103 -10.86 2.44 2.26
CA ASN A 103 -11.39 1.13 2.59
C ASN A 103 -12.90 1.11 2.30
N ASP A 104 -13.39 0.20 1.46
CA ASP A 104 -14.82 0.05 1.15
C ASP A 104 -15.66 -0.40 2.36
N GLN A 105 -15.02 -0.95 3.39
CA GLN A 105 -15.64 -1.55 4.57
C GLN A 105 -15.35 -0.80 5.90
N GLY A 106 -14.92 0.47 5.86
CA GLY A 106 -14.62 1.28 7.05
C GLY A 106 -15.85 1.81 7.81
N LYS A 107 -15.96 3.14 8.02
CA LYS A 107 -17.17 3.77 8.60
C LYS A 107 -18.33 3.68 7.59
N GLY A 108 -19.10 2.61 7.72
CA GLY A 108 -20.17 2.24 6.78
C GLY A 108 -19.65 1.59 5.50
N PHE A 109 -20.49 0.80 4.86
CA PHE A 109 -20.20 0.17 3.56
C PHE A 109 -20.42 1.18 2.43
N CYS A 110 -19.70 1.06 1.31
CA CYS A 110 -20.07 1.75 0.06
C CYS A 110 -20.25 0.74 -1.05
N PHE A 111 -21.50 0.51 -1.42
CA PHE A 111 -21.89 -0.45 -2.44
C PHE A 111 -21.56 0.00 -3.87
N THR A 112 -21.29 1.29 -4.07
CA THR A 112 -21.02 1.90 -5.38
C THR A 112 -19.55 2.31 -5.58
N CYS A 113 -18.72 2.13 -4.56
CA CYS A 113 -17.29 2.40 -4.60
C CYS A 113 -16.54 1.12 -5.02
N GLY A 114 -15.31 1.24 -5.53
CA GLY A 114 -14.50 0.06 -5.78
C GLY A 114 -14.17 -0.71 -4.50
N HIS A 115 -14.09 -2.03 -4.61
CA HIS A 115 -13.64 -2.93 -3.55
C HIS A 115 -12.12 -2.85 -3.40
N THR A 116 -11.63 -1.70 -2.95
CA THR A 116 -10.20 -1.40 -2.80
C THR A 116 -9.91 -0.87 -1.41
N LYS A 117 -8.75 -1.24 -0.87
CA LYS A 117 -8.30 -0.85 0.46
C LYS A 117 -6.80 -0.58 0.47
N GLY A 118 -6.37 0.40 1.25
CA GLY A 118 -5.00 0.83 1.27
C GLY A 118 -4.81 2.21 1.86
N MET A 119 -3.58 2.70 1.75
CA MET A 119 -3.17 4.00 2.23
C MET A 119 -2.19 4.63 1.24
N VAL A 120 -2.29 5.93 1.06
CA VAL A 120 -1.25 6.74 0.41
C VAL A 120 -0.80 7.79 1.41
N ALA A 121 0.50 7.98 1.53
CA ALA A 121 1.06 9.02 2.39
C ALA A 121 2.32 9.57 1.74
N GLY A 122 2.55 10.87 1.87
CA GLY A 122 3.75 11.49 1.34
C GLY A 122 4.05 12.87 1.93
N ASP A 123 5.29 13.28 1.73
CA ASP A 123 5.86 14.54 2.17
C ASP A 123 6.43 15.32 0.96
N LYS A 124 7.45 16.16 1.13
CA LYS A 124 8.09 16.89 0.01
C LYS A 124 9.02 16.01 -0.85
N SER A 125 9.47 14.86 -0.36
CA SER A 125 10.40 13.97 -1.08
C SER A 125 9.69 12.83 -1.80
N GLY A 126 8.57 12.38 -1.25
CA GLY A 126 7.86 11.21 -1.75
C GLY A 126 7.07 10.57 -0.64
N GLY A 127 6.92 9.25 -0.71
CA GLY A 127 6.23 8.54 0.35
C GLY A 127 5.89 7.11 -0.02
N ILE A 128 4.76 6.63 0.45
CA ILE A 128 4.35 5.24 0.30
C ILE A 128 2.98 5.09 -0.37
N TRP A 129 2.87 3.99 -1.10
CA TRP A 129 1.60 3.39 -1.47
C TRP A 129 1.48 2.01 -0.83
N LEU A 130 0.54 1.87 0.10
CA LEU A 130 0.23 0.62 0.79
C LEU A 130 -1.09 0.06 0.25
N ILE A 131 -1.06 -1.10 -0.38
CA ILE A 131 -2.25 -1.85 -0.83
C ILE A 131 -2.48 -2.99 0.14
N HIS A 132 -3.72 -3.25 0.56
CA HIS A 132 -4.01 -4.39 1.45
C HIS A 132 -5.42 -4.97 1.27
N SER A 133 -5.65 -6.15 1.83
CA SER A 133 -6.98 -6.79 1.84
C SER A 133 -7.77 -6.57 3.14
N ILE A 134 -7.14 -6.00 4.18
CA ILE A 134 -7.64 -5.94 5.57
C ILE A 134 -8.92 -5.09 5.71
N PRO A 135 -10.10 -5.69 6.00
CA PRO A 135 -11.34 -4.96 6.23
C PRO A 135 -11.25 -4.04 7.45
N ARG A 136 -11.80 -2.83 7.35
CA ARG A 136 -11.90 -1.86 8.47
C ARG A 136 -10.56 -1.30 9.00
N LEU A 137 -9.43 -1.60 8.36
CA LEU A 137 -8.17 -0.93 8.68
C LEU A 137 -8.23 0.50 8.14
N ILE A 138 -8.51 1.46 9.03
CA ILE A 138 -8.66 2.90 8.72
C ILE A 138 -7.79 3.78 9.62
N ASP A 139 -7.22 3.20 10.67
CA ASP A 139 -6.32 3.83 11.62
C ASP A 139 -5.24 2.84 12.02
N HIS A 140 -4.49 3.14 13.09
CA HIS A 140 -3.40 2.32 13.56
C HIS A 140 -3.82 1.00 14.20
N ASN A 141 -5.07 0.90 14.65
CA ASN A 141 -5.56 -0.29 15.33
C ASN A 141 -5.88 -1.36 14.30
N TYR A 142 -5.23 -2.51 14.47
CA TYR A 142 -5.56 -3.67 13.65
C TYR A 142 -6.98 -4.15 13.95
N PRO A 143 -7.87 -4.23 12.95
CA PRO A 143 -9.28 -4.49 13.17
C PRO A 143 -9.51 -5.95 13.54
N GLY A 144 -10.37 -6.20 14.53
CA GLY A 144 -10.67 -7.56 15.00
C GLY A 144 -11.24 -8.50 13.92
N THR A 145 -11.86 -7.94 12.88
CA THR A 145 -12.33 -8.67 11.69
C THR A 145 -11.19 -9.29 10.90
N GLY A 146 -9.99 -8.72 10.98
CA GLY A 146 -8.79 -9.16 10.28
C GLY A 146 -8.11 -10.40 10.88
N TYR A 147 -8.57 -10.92 12.03
CA TYR A 147 -7.97 -12.12 12.65
C TYR A 147 -8.42 -13.43 11.99
N ARG A 148 -9.67 -13.50 11.50
CA ARG A 148 -10.27 -14.77 11.06
C ARG A 148 -9.60 -15.32 9.79
N ASN A 149 -9.55 -14.52 8.73
CA ASN A 149 -9.07 -14.93 7.42
C ASN A 149 -7.62 -14.51 7.21
N ALA A 150 -6.98 -15.10 6.20
CA ALA A 150 -5.70 -14.60 5.71
C ALA A 150 -5.87 -13.18 5.16
N GLN A 151 -4.82 -12.38 5.23
CA GLN A 151 -4.78 -11.04 4.67
C GLN A 151 -3.41 -10.78 4.05
N SER A 152 -3.36 -10.00 2.98
CA SER A 152 -2.12 -9.56 2.37
C SER A 152 -1.99 -8.04 2.39
N ALA A 153 -0.75 -7.57 2.36
CA ALA A 153 -0.41 -6.18 2.12
C ALA A 153 0.87 -6.07 1.28
N LEU A 154 0.94 -5.04 0.44
CA LEU A 154 2.12 -4.63 -0.33
C LEU A 154 2.35 -3.15 -0.04
N CYS A 155 3.53 -2.82 0.49
CA CYS A 155 3.98 -1.44 0.64
C CYS A 155 5.05 -1.14 -0.38
N ILE A 156 4.96 0.02 -1.03
CA ILE A 156 5.93 0.49 -2.01
C ILE A 156 6.38 1.90 -1.64
N SER A 157 7.68 2.11 -1.50
CA SER A 157 8.29 3.44 -1.33
C SER A 157 8.50 4.07 -2.71
N LEU A 158 8.04 5.31 -2.87
CA LEU A 158 7.94 6.00 -4.16
C LEU A 158 8.49 7.42 -4.07
N SER A 159 9.06 7.90 -5.18
CA SER A 159 9.37 9.32 -5.33
C SER A 159 8.09 10.15 -5.32
N GLN A 160 8.19 11.47 -5.08
CA GLN A 160 7.03 12.37 -5.13
C GLN A 160 6.24 12.24 -6.44
N GLN A 161 6.92 12.16 -7.58
CA GLN A 161 6.28 12.04 -8.89
C GLN A 161 5.54 10.71 -9.05
N GLU A 162 6.20 9.60 -8.69
CA GLU A 162 5.63 8.25 -8.80
C GLU A 162 4.45 8.07 -7.84
N LEU A 163 4.55 8.60 -6.62
CA LEU A 163 3.47 8.59 -5.65
C LEU A 163 2.26 9.40 -6.14
N ASN A 164 2.46 10.62 -6.66
CA ASN A 164 1.35 11.38 -7.24
C ASN A 164 0.67 10.58 -8.37
N SER A 165 1.47 9.90 -9.17
CA SER A 165 1.03 9.05 -10.28
C SER A 165 0.04 7.95 -9.86
N VAL A 166 0.09 7.47 -8.60
CA VAL A 166 -0.87 6.51 -8.02
C VAL A 166 -2.29 7.06 -8.01
N GLY A 167 -2.45 8.38 -7.94
CA GLY A 167 -3.75 9.06 -8.02
C GLY A 167 -4.55 8.68 -9.27
N ASP A 168 -3.88 8.46 -10.41
CA ASP A 168 -4.55 8.04 -11.64
C ASP A 168 -5.18 6.65 -11.49
N LEU A 169 -4.48 5.71 -10.88
CA LEU A 169 -5.01 4.37 -10.58
C LEU A 169 -6.20 4.46 -9.62
N LEU A 170 -6.10 5.31 -8.60
CA LEU A 170 -7.17 5.53 -7.64
C LEU A 170 -8.42 6.15 -8.27
N ILE A 171 -8.29 7.02 -9.29
CA ILE A 171 -9.45 7.53 -10.05
C ILE A 171 -10.24 6.36 -10.68
N TYR A 172 -9.54 5.38 -11.27
CA TYR A 172 -10.18 4.19 -11.84
C TYR A 172 -10.76 3.28 -10.77
N ASN A 173 -10.04 3.06 -9.66
CA ASN A 173 -10.52 2.20 -8.58
C ASN A 173 -11.67 2.79 -7.75
N THR A 174 -11.97 4.09 -7.89
CA THR A 174 -13.05 4.80 -7.18
C THR A 174 -13.13 4.46 -5.68
N PRO A 175 -12.04 4.62 -4.92
CA PRO A 175 -11.95 4.21 -3.52
C PRO A 175 -12.90 5.00 -2.62
N LYS A 176 -13.31 4.38 -1.51
CA LYS A 176 -13.90 5.09 -0.37
C LYS A 176 -12.79 5.57 0.57
N PHE A 177 -12.46 6.86 0.51
CA PHE A 177 -11.59 7.49 1.52
C PHE A 177 -12.29 7.59 2.88
N GLN A 178 -11.59 7.22 3.96
CA GLN A 178 -12.14 7.03 5.31
C GLN A 178 -11.59 8.02 6.33
N ARG A 179 -10.27 8.21 6.32
CA ARG A 179 -9.55 9.21 7.12
C ARG A 179 -8.46 9.82 6.27
N TRP A 180 -8.12 11.08 6.55
CA TRP A 180 -7.08 11.79 5.84
C TRP A 180 -6.47 12.89 6.71
N ASN A 181 -5.27 13.30 6.33
CA ASN A 181 -4.64 14.56 6.73
C ASN A 181 -4.19 15.27 5.46
N ILE A 182 -4.66 16.50 5.26
CA ILE A 182 -4.30 17.31 4.11
C ILE A 182 -3.43 18.45 4.62
N ALA A 183 -2.12 18.30 4.47
CA ALA A 183 -1.18 19.39 4.64
C ALA A 183 -1.27 20.32 3.42
N LYS A 184 -1.82 21.53 3.59
CA LYS A 184 -2.11 22.47 2.49
C LYS A 184 -0.91 22.74 1.57
N GLU A 185 0.31 22.77 2.14
CA GLU A 185 1.55 22.97 1.39
C GLU A 185 1.93 21.79 0.47
N LEU A 186 1.37 20.60 0.70
CA LEU A 186 1.63 19.40 -0.10
C LEU A 186 0.54 19.14 -1.15
N GLU A 187 -0.60 19.82 -1.10
CA GLU A 187 -1.69 19.60 -2.06
C GLU A 187 -1.25 19.81 -3.51
N SER A 188 -0.41 20.82 -3.76
CA SER A 188 0.13 21.13 -5.08
C SER A 188 1.15 20.11 -5.57
N LEU A 189 1.75 19.32 -4.67
CA LEU A 189 2.70 18.26 -5.01
C LEU A 189 2.01 16.96 -5.44
N TYR A 190 0.76 16.76 -5.00
CA TYR A 190 -0.02 15.54 -5.22
C TYR A 190 -1.36 15.77 -5.94
N PRO A 191 -1.41 16.49 -7.08
CA PRO A 191 -2.66 16.87 -7.72
C PRO A 191 -3.54 15.68 -8.17
N ASN A 192 -2.96 14.56 -8.59
CA ASN A 192 -3.72 13.41 -9.09
C ASN A 192 -4.33 12.63 -7.90
N ILE A 193 -3.62 12.53 -6.78
CA ILE A 193 -4.18 12.00 -5.53
C ILE A 193 -5.35 12.88 -5.08
N MET A 194 -5.20 14.21 -5.14
CA MET A 194 -6.27 15.15 -4.81
C MET A 194 -7.46 15.03 -5.77
N ALA A 195 -7.23 14.76 -7.05
CA ALA A 195 -8.29 14.50 -8.02
C ALA A 195 -9.07 13.20 -7.69
N ALA A 196 -8.37 12.12 -7.32
CA ALA A 196 -9.00 10.89 -6.83
C ALA A 196 -9.82 11.15 -5.57
N PHE A 197 -9.27 11.89 -4.60
CA PHE A 197 -9.96 12.28 -3.36
C PHE A 197 -11.22 13.11 -3.63
N LYS A 198 -11.18 14.02 -4.60
CA LYS A 198 -12.32 14.80 -5.09
C LYS A 198 -13.30 14.00 -5.95
N LYS A 199 -13.10 12.67 -6.08
CA LYS A 199 -13.96 11.75 -6.83
C LYS A 199 -14.08 12.11 -8.31
N MET A 200 -12.97 12.52 -8.93
CA MET A 200 -12.88 12.59 -10.38
C MET A 200 -13.31 11.24 -10.98
N LYS A 201 -14.15 11.29 -12.02
CA LYS A 201 -14.67 10.07 -12.65
C LYS A 201 -13.66 9.56 -13.68
N PRO A 202 -13.38 8.25 -13.73
CA PRO A 202 -12.61 7.67 -14.82
C PRO A 202 -13.37 7.83 -16.14
N THR A 203 -12.65 7.81 -17.25
CA THR A 203 -13.20 7.83 -18.60
C THR A 203 -12.86 6.55 -19.35
N SER A 204 -13.47 6.34 -20.51
CA SER A 204 -13.06 5.27 -21.43
C SER A 204 -11.61 5.48 -21.90
N PRO A 205 -10.80 4.42 -22.09
CA PRO A 205 -11.10 3.01 -21.82
C PRO A 205 -11.16 2.77 -20.31
N TRP A 206 -12.16 2.04 -19.80
CA TRP A 206 -12.44 1.83 -18.37
C TRP A 206 -11.36 1.03 -17.59
N THR A 207 -10.14 1.02 -18.11
CA THR A 207 -8.92 0.37 -17.63
C THR A 207 -7.75 1.33 -17.73
N LEU A 208 -6.83 1.24 -16.77
CA LEU A 208 -5.56 1.93 -16.80
C LEU A 208 -4.45 0.93 -16.44
N THR A 209 -3.45 0.82 -17.31
CA THR A 209 -2.20 0.12 -17.03
C THR A 209 -1.11 1.17 -16.85
N LYS A 210 -0.31 1.06 -15.80
CA LYS A 210 0.75 2.02 -15.48
C LYS A 210 1.98 1.32 -14.93
N SER A 211 3.16 1.62 -15.47
CA SER A 211 4.42 1.24 -14.84
C SER A 211 4.76 2.25 -13.76
N ILE A 212 4.94 1.79 -12.53
CA ILE A 212 5.38 2.57 -11.37
C ILE A 212 6.81 2.15 -11.05
N THR A 213 7.68 3.11 -10.78
CA THR A 213 9.07 2.85 -10.39
C THR A 213 9.24 3.09 -8.90
N THR A 214 9.80 2.12 -8.19
CA THR A 214 10.16 2.26 -6.77
C THR A 214 11.36 3.20 -6.60
N LEU A 215 11.69 3.60 -5.37
CA LEU A 215 12.85 4.46 -5.10
C LEU A 215 14.17 3.84 -5.57
N ASN A 216 14.32 2.52 -5.44
CA ASN A 216 15.52 1.80 -5.87
C ASN A 216 15.41 1.27 -7.31
N GLY A 217 14.43 1.74 -8.10
CA GLY A 217 14.37 1.48 -9.54
C GLY A 217 13.67 0.18 -9.95
N ASN A 218 13.06 -0.56 -9.01
CA ASN A 218 12.22 -1.70 -9.36
C ASN A 218 10.98 -1.22 -10.11
N LYS A 219 10.61 -1.91 -11.20
CA LYS A 219 9.42 -1.57 -11.98
C LYS A 219 8.25 -2.46 -11.58
N ILE A 220 7.12 -1.83 -11.28
CA ILE A 220 5.87 -2.48 -10.91
C ILE A 220 4.83 -2.12 -11.97
N GLN A 221 4.28 -3.13 -12.65
CA GLN A 221 3.14 -2.93 -13.55
C GLN A 221 1.85 -2.93 -12.73
N ALA A 222 1.18 -1.78 -12.66
CA ALA A 222 -0.07 -1.60 -11.93
C ALA A 222 -1.27 -1.57 -12.90
N PHE A 223 -2.31 -2.33 -12.54
CA PHE A 223 -3.55 -2.47 -13.31
C PHE A 223 -4.72 -1.92 -12.50
N ALA A 224 -5.47 -0.98 -13.05
CA ALA A 224 -6.68 -0.44 -12.45
C ALA A 224 -7.86 -0.57 -13.41
N LYS A 225 -9.01 -1.01 -12.89
CA LYS A 225 -10.28 -1.04 -13.61
C LYS A 225 -11.32 -0.15 -12.93
N ALA A 226 -12.21 0.42 -13.74
CA ALA A 226 -13.41 1.09 -13.28
C ALA A 226 -14.63 0.14 -13.26
N GLY A 227 -15.72 0.57 -12.64
CA GLY A 227 -16.96 -0.22 -12.56
C GLY A 227 -17.54 -0.63 -13.92
N SER A 228 -17.21 0.11 -14.98
CA SER A 228 -17.66 -0.13 -16.36
C SER A 228 -16.76 -1.07 -17.18
N PHE A 229 -15.79 -1.75 -16.56
CA PHE A 229 -14.85 -2.65 -17.26
C PHE A 229 -15.52 -3.88 -17.89
N HIS A 230 -16.48 -4.51 -17.19
CA HIS A 230 -17.31 -5.63 -17.67
C HIS A 230 -16.59 -6.77 -18.43
N LYS A 231 -15.33 -7.04 -18.09
CA LYS A 231 -14.52 -8.15 -18.62
C LYS A 231 -13.87 -8.92 -17.46
N ASP A 232 -13.30 -10.08 -17.78
CA ASP A 232 -12.50 -10.85 -16.84
C ASP A 232 -11.18 -10.10 -16.55
N LEU A 233 -10.86 -9.95 -15.26
CA LEU A 233 -9.67 -9.23 -14.80
C LEU A 233 -8.40 -9.99 -15.15
N TYR A 234 -8.38 -11.30 -14.94
CA TYR A 234 -7.19 -12.12 -15.13
C TYR A 234 -6.91 -12.35 -16.61
N GLU A 235 -7.92 -12.49 -17.45
CA GLU A 235 -7.76 -12.50 -18.91
C GLU A 235 -7.06 -11.23 -19.42
N TRP A 236 -7.49 -10.06 -18.92
CA TRP A 236 -6.87 -8.78 -19.31
C TRP A 236 -5.43 -8.70 -18.83
N VAL A 237 -5.15 -9.02 -17.57
CA VAL A 237 -3.80 -8.97 -17.00
C VAL A 237 -2.86 -9.97 -17.69
N ALA A 238 -3.29 -11.21 -17.91
CA ALA A 238 -2.52 -12.24 -18.61
C ALA A 238 -2.18 -11.79 -20.04
N SER A 239 -3.17 -11.21 -20.74
CA SER A 239 -2.99 -10.72 -22.11
C SER A 239 -2.04 -9.54 -22.20
N ASP A 240 -2.13 -8.58 -21.27
CA ASP A 240 -1.24 -7.40 -21.23
C ASP A 240 0.20 -7.81 -20.90
N LEU A 241 0.38 -8.71 -19.93
CA LEU A 241 1.69 -9.22 -19.51
C LEU A 241 2.27 -10.27 -20.45
N LYS A 242 1.47 -10.80 -21.37
CA LYS A 242 1.85 -11.89 -22.28
C LYS A 242 2.38 -13.11 -21.53
N THR A 243 1.69 -13.49 -20.46
CA THR A 243 2.04 -14.65 -19.64
C THR A 243 0.78 -15.29 -19.08
N ASP A 244 0.85 -16.60 -18.88
CA ASP A 244 -0.16 -17.31 -18.10
C ASP A 244 -0.09 -16.89 -16.62
N LEU A 245 -1.23 -16.89 -15.94
CA LEU A 245 -1.40 -16.56 -14.52
C LEU A 245 -1.95 -17.77 -13.77
N LEU A 246 -1.29 -18.11 -12.66
CA LEU A 246 -1.86 -19.03 -11.67
C LEU A 246 -2.72 -18.23 -10.70
N VAL A 247 -4.04 -18.33 -10.85
CA VAL A 247 -5.00 -17.55 -10.08
C VAL A 247 -5.89 -18.46 -9.25
N GLU A 248 -6.18 -18.04 -8.02
CA GLU A 248 -7.31 -18.55 -7.26
C GLU A 248 -8.48 -17.56 -7.39
N THR A 249 -9.67 -18.05 -7.68
CA THR A 249 -10.90 -17.24 -7.71
C THR A 249 -11.84 -17.69 -6.60
N TRP A 250 -12.59 -16.74 -6.04
CA TRP A 250 -13.64 -17.08 -5.09
C TRP A 250 -14.75 -17.82 -5.82
N ILE A 251 -14.94 -19.11 -5.51
CA ILE A 251 -15.92 -19.98 -6.18
C ILE A 251 -17.38 -19.58 -5.87
N ASN A 252 -17.61 -18.70 -4.89
CA ASN A 252 -18.93 -18.23 -4.45
C ASN A 252 -19.37 -16.91 -5.10
N GLU A 253 -19.09 -16.70 -6.39
CA GLU A 253 -19.61 -15.52 -7.11
C GLU A 253 -21.08 -15.71 -7.49
N LEU A 254 -21.89 -14.65 -7.30
CA LEU A 254 -23.32 -14.66 -7.62
C LEU A 254 -23.58 -14.77 -9.14
N PHE A 255 -22.62 -14.30 -9.95
CA PHE A 255 -22.70 -14.23 -11.42
C PHE A 255 -21.32 -14.51 -12.04
N PRO A 256 -20.85 -15.76 -12.05
CA PRO A 256 -19.54 -16.09 -12.64
C PRO A 256 -19.54 -15.77 -14.13
N LEU A 257 -18.44 -15.17 -14.61
CA LEU A 257 -18.20 -15.00 -16.04
C LEU A 257 -18.02 -16.37 -16.72
N PRO A 258 -18.45 -16.54 -17.98
CA PRO A 258 -18.22 -17.78 -18.70
C PRO A 258 -16.71 -17.99 -18.94
N SER A 259 -16.24 -19.23 -18.81
CA SER A 259 -14.84 -19.56 -19.07
C SER A 259 -14.48 -19.30 -20.55
N SER A 260 -13.29 -18.72 -20.80
CA SER A 260 -12.75 -18.48 -22.12
C SER A 260 -11.53 -19.37 -22.39
N CYS A 261 -11.69 -20.41 -23.23
CA CYS A 261 -10.60 -21.33 -23.58
C CYS A 261 -9.84 -20.93 -24.86
N LYS A 262 -10.17 -19.77 -25.46
CA LYS A 262 -9.66 -19.33 -26.77
C LYS A 262 -8.50 -18.32 -26.66
N LEU A 263 -8.01 -18.06 -25.46
CA LEU A 263 -6.98 -17.06 -25.20
C LEU A 263 -5.58 -17.63 -25.42
N ASN A 264 -4.67 -16.77 -25.88
CA ASN A 264 -3.25 -17.09 -26.06
C ASN A 264 -2.50 -17.16 -24.73
N TYR A 265 -3.00 -16.46 -23.71
CA TYR A 265 -2.49 -16.45 -22.35
C TYR A 265 -3.66 -16.73 -21.40
N ARG A 266 -3.44 -17.57 -20.39
CA ARG A 266 -4.48 -18.11 -19.51
C ARG A 266 -4.28 -17.70 -18.07
#